data_AF-A0A1Q4VIY8-F1
#
_entry.id   AF-A0A1Q4VIY8-F1
#
_cell.length_a   1.000
_cell.length_b   1.000
_cell.length_c   1.000
_cell.angle_alpha   90.00
_cell.angle_beta   90.00
_cell.angle_gamma   90.00
#
_symmetry.space_group_name_H-M   'P 1'
#
loop_
_entity.id
_entity.type
_entity.pdbx_description
1 polymer ?
#
loop_
_entity_poly.entity_id
_entity_poly.type
_entity_poly.pdbx_seq_one_letter_code
_entity_poly.pdbx_strand_id
1 'polypeptide(L)'
;MAKERAFGPHQLAEWLGIEPRHVRRAETRGLIPPPDVGDERWSEGVAKTLPDRVEEILSLVGDEHYVTAQDAEKAGRRKTVQGDSFGPHQLASELELQRWQAGRAEQRGMIPPPDVDGKRWSREVVEGLRERVDEIREALGEHPGVGSVDAAKHLAGRTELEVEREDVRALAGEGHLRPVGDFRGYPMYSLESLDALDGELVAGVVGDRLRWLERSVTAKEAAALLGWPAGRFEVTAERNGLTPGRLGRFDRIAVEGLPERDGVRRAE
;
A
#
# COMPACT_ATOMS: atom_id res chain seq x y z
N MET A 1 12.86 -4.61 -12.37
CA MET A 1 13.33 -5.56 -11.34
C MET A 1 12.23 -5.65 -10.30
N ALA A 2 11.67 -6.84 -10.06
CA ALA A 2 10.59 -7.02 -9.08
C ALA A 2 11.14 -6.70 -7.68
N LYS A 3 10.47 -5.83 -6.92
CA LYS A 3 10.76 -5.67 -5.49
C LYS A 3 10.40 -6.99 -4.83
N GLU A 4 11.39 -7.72 -4.35
CA GLU A 4 11.16 -8.89 -3.51
C GLU A 4 10.25 -8.50 -2.35
N ARG A 5 9.20 -9.28 -2.14
CA ARG A 5 8.22 -9.01 -1.09
C ARG A 5 8.91 -9.23 0.26
N ALA A 6 8.84 -8.23 1.12
CA ALA A 6 9.36 -8.32 2.49
C ALA A 6 8.20 -8.29 3.48
N PHE A 7 8.29 -9.13 4.50
CA PHE A 7 7.27 -9.31 5.52
C PHE A 7 7.74 -8.66 6.82
N GLY A 8 7.02 -7.65 7.30
CA GLY A 8 7.16 -7.22 8.70
C GLY A 8 6.55 -8.24 9.67
N PRO A 9 6.79 -8.14 10.98
CA PRO A 9 6.33 -9.13 11.97
C PRO A 9 4.83 -9.42 11.92
N HIS A 10 3.99 -8.40 11.73
CA HIS A 10 2.54 -8.56 11.58
C HIS A 10 2.14 -9.23 10.26
N GLN A 11 2.82 -8.90 9.17
CA GLN A 11 2.54 -9.48 7.86
C GLN A 11 3.00 -10.94 7.80
N LEU A 12 4.10 -11.26 8.46
CA LEU A 12 4.58 -12.64 8.59
C LEU A 12 3.63 -13.46 9.45
N ALA A 13 3.13 -12.90 10.55
CA ALA A 13 2.15 -13.53 11.42
C ALA A 13 0.83 -13.82 10.70
N GLU A 14 0.28 -12.83 10.00
CA GLU A 14 -0.93 -12.97 9.19
C GLU A 14 -0.76 -14.03 8.10
N TRP A 15 0.39 -14.05 7.44
CA TRP A 15 0.70 -15.02 6.39
C TRP A 15 0.92 -16.44 6.91
N LEU A 16 1.45 -16.61 8.12
CA LEU A 16 1.62 -17.90 8.80
C LEU A 16 0.37 -18.36 9.58
N GLY A 17 -0.69 -17.54 9.64
CA GLY A 17 -1.91 -17.86 10.40
C GLY A 17 -1.71 -17.91 11.92
N ILE A 18 -0.72 -17.18 12.46
CA ILE A 18 -0.40 -17.13 13.89
C ILE A 18 -0.52 -15.69 14.43
N GLU A 19 -0.58 -15.54 15.75
CA GLU A 19 -0.59 -14.19 16.33
C GLU A 19 0.79 -13.50 16.21
N PRO A 20 0.83 -12.17 15.99
CA PRO A 20 2.09 -11.39 15.92
C PRO A 20 3.03 -11.58 17.12
N ARG A 21 2.47 -11.83 18.31
CA ARG A 21 3.24 -12.13 19.52
C ARG A 21 4.02 -13.44 19.42
N HIS A 22 3.50 -14.43 18.70
CA HIS A 22 4.17 -15.72 18.52
C HIS A 22 5.36 -15.60 17.56
N VAL A 23 5.27 -14.75 16.53
CA VAL A 23 6.42 -14.44 15.65
C VAL A 23 7.57 -13.81 16.43
N ARG A 24 7.28 -12.80 17.27
CA ARG A 24 8.31 -12.16 18.12
C ARG A 24 8.94 -13.13 19.11
N ARG A 25 8.15 -13.99 19.76
CA ARG A 25 8.68 -15.00 20.68
C ARG A 25 9.51 -16.06 19.95
N ALA A 26 9.09 -16.48 18.77
CA ALA A 26 9.83 -17.42 17.94
C ALA A 26 11.17 -16.84 17.48
N GLU A 27 11.19 -15.55 17.12
CA GLU A 27 12.42 -14.79 16.81
C GLU A 27 13.37 -14.76 18.01
N THR A 28 12.88 -14.32 19.18
CA THR A 28 13.68 -14.26 20.42
C THR A 28 14.23 -15.63 20.84
N ARG A 29 13.51 -16.71 20.55
CA ARG A 29 13.91 -18.10 20.85
C ARG A 29 14.74 -18.75 19.74
N GLY A 30 15.04 -18.03 18.65
CA GLY A 30 15.81 -18.55 17.51
C GLY A 30 15.10 -19.67 16.74
N LEU A 31 13.78 -19.77 16.87
CA LEU A 31 12.96 -20.78 16.19
C LEU A 31 12.66 -20.40 14.73
N ILE A 32 12.72 -19.10 14.43
CA ILE A 32 12.72 -18.57 13.07
C ILE A 32 14.05 -17.83 12.80
N PRO A 33 14.53 -17.82 11.54
CA PRO A 33 15.72 -17.05 11.17
C PRO A 33 15.55 -15.56 11.50
N PRO A 34 16.63 -14.82 11.77
CA PRO A 34 16.54 -13.37 11.98
C PRO A 34 16.06 -12.67 10.70
N PRO A 35 15.50 -11.46 10.81
CA PRO A 35 15.12 -10.66 9.66
C PRO A 35 16.33 -10.39 8.75
N ASP A 36 16.22 -10.71 7.47
CA ASP A 36 17.27 -10.58 6.45
C ASP A 36 17.10 -9.33 5.56
N VAL A 37 16.02 -8.57 5.77
CA VAL A 37 15.74 -7.31 5.06
C VAL A 37 15.69 -6.15 6.07
N GLY A 38 16.76 -5.37 6.10
CA GLY A 38 16.84 -4.12 6.87
C GLY A 38 16.66 -4.29 8.38
N ASP A 39 17.17 -5.39 8.94
CA ASP A 39 17.16 -5.77 10.37
C ASP A 39 15.78 -5.88 11.05
N GLU A 40 14.69 -5.72 10.30
CA GLU A 40 13.33 -5.69 10.84
C GLU A 40 12.29 -6.48 10.02
N ARG A 41 12.67 -6.99 8.84
CA ARG A 41 11.77 -7.72 7.94
C ARG A 41 12.39 -8.98 7.36
N TRP A 42 11.54 -9.93 7.01
CA TRP A 42 11.94 -11.17 6.36
C TRP A 42 11.67 -11.10 4.86
N SER A 43 12.62 -11.53 4.04
CA SER A 43 12.42 -11.71 2.61
C SER A 43 11.40 -12.82 2.36
N GLU A 44 10.81 -12.79 1.17
CA GLU A 44 9.91 -13.85 0.71
C GLU A 44 10.55 -15.23 0.70
N GLY A 45 11.86 -15.31 0.43
CA GLY A 45 12.62 -16.55 0.49
C GLY A 45 12.64 -17.15 1.89
N VAL A 46 12.93 -16.33 2.90
CA VAL A 46 12.95 -16.77 4.30
C VAL A 46 11.55 -17.11 4.79
N ALA A 47 10.57 -16.26 4.49
CA ALA A 47 9.18 -16.49 4.83
C ALA A 47 8.70 -17.87 4.32
N LYS A 48 8.98 -18.23 3.06
CA LYS A 48 8.59 -19.50 2.42
C LYS A 48 9.05 -20.78 3.12
N THR A 49 10.04 -20.72 4.00
CA THR A 49 10.54 -21.89 4.75
C THR A 49 9.81 -22.17 6.07
N LEU A 50 8.99 -21.23 6.54
CA LEU A 50 8.37 -21.26 7.86
C LEU A 50 7.01 -21.98 7.96
N PRO A 51 6.17 -22.08 6.91
CA PRO A 51 4.85 -22.72 7.00
C PRO A 51 4.87 -24.16 7.51
N ASP A 52 5.87 -24.96 7.08
CA ASP A 52 6.00 -26.37 7.48
C ASP A 52 6.40 -26.54 8.95
N ARG A 53 6.77 -25.45 9.64
CA ARG A 53 7.25 -25.43 11.03
C ARG A 53 6.31 -24.71 11.99
N VAL A 54 5.12 -24.29 11.53
CA VAL A 54 4.19 -23.50 12.34
C VAL A 54 3.70 -24.26 13.58
N GLU A 55 3.39 -25.55 13.45
CA GLU A 55 2.95 -26.38 14.59
C GLU A 55 4.07 -26.56 15.64
N GLU A 56 5.31 -26.76 15.19
CA GLU A 56 6.52 -26.82 16.04
C GLU A 56 6.73 -25.49 16.78
N ILE A 57 6.64 -24.36 16.07
CA ILE A 57 6.78 -23.02 16.63
C ILE A 57 5.70 -22.76 17.69
N LEU A 58 4.44 -23.06 17.40
CA LEU A 58 3.34 -22.83 18.35
C LEU A 58 3.47 -23.71 19.60
N SER A 59 3.86 -24.98 19.43
CA SER A 59 4.09 -25.90 20.54
C SER A 59 5.22 -25.46 21.46
N LEU A 60 6.21 -24.74 20.94
CA LEU A 60 7.35 -24.22 21.70
C LEU A 60 7.11 -22.81 22.26
N VAL A 61 6.02 -22.13 21.90
CA VAL A 61 5.80 -20.70 22.18
C VAL A 61 4.57 -20.39 23.05
N GLY A 62 3.59 -21.28 23.19
CA GLY A 62 2.45 -21.14 24.12
C GLY A 62 2.54 -22.09 25.33
N ASP A 63 2.06 -21.80 26.55
CA ASP A 63 1.52 -20.59 27.18
C ASP A 63 1.71 -20.78 28.72
N GLU A 64 2.36 -19.84 29.43
CA GLU A 64 2.27 -19.70 30.90
C GLU A 64 2.33 -18.20 31.26
N HIS A 65 1.47 -17.85 32.22
CA HIS A 65 1.05 -16.50 32.63
C HIS A 65 2.17 -15.49 32.90
N TYR A 66 1.95 -14.22 32.51
CA TYR A 66 2.67 -13.09 33.10
C TYR A 66 1.79 -11.85 33.35
N VAL A 67 2.06 -11.26 34.51
CA VAL A 67 1.54 -10.03 35.10
C VAL A 67 2.03 -8.80 34.32
N THR A 68 1.19 -7.78 34.16
CA THR A 68 1.57 -6.53 33.49
C THR A 68 2.59 -5.73 34.30
N ALA A 69 3.76 -5.47 33.71
CA ALA A 69 4.65 -4.38 34.12
C ALA A 69 4.53 -3.25 33.09
N GLN A 70 3.58 -2.34 33.33
CA GLN A 70 3.73 -0.95 32.90
C GLN A 70 4.82 -0.33 33.77
N ASP A 71 5.98 -0.03 33.18
CA ASP A 71 6.80 1.14 33.50
C ASP A 71 8.06 1.12 32.63
N ALA A 72 8.05 1.94 31.59
CA ALA A 72 9.25 2.52 30.98
C ALA A 72 8.86 3.85 30.35
N GLU A 73 8.67 4.84 31.22
CA GLU A 73 8.58 6.24 30.88
C GLU A 73 9.78 6.73 30.05
N LYS A 74 9.46 7.69 29.16
CA LYS A 74 10.20 8.93 28.88
C LYS A 74 11.72 8.85 28.61
N ALA A 75 12.05 9.15 27.35
CA ALA A 75 13.19 9.96 26.98
C ALA A 75 12.86 10.68 25.65
N GLY A 76 13.07 11.97 25.42
CA GLY A 76 13.59 13.07 26.22
C GLY A 76 13.34 14.35 25.41
N ARG A 77 12.90 15.42 26.07
CA ARG A 77 12.70 16.75 25.47
C ARG A 77 14.07 17.27 25.01
N ARG A 78 14.32 17.30 23.69
CA ARG A 78 15.54 17.91 23.13
C ARG A 78 15.41 19.43 23.10
N LYS A 79 16.45 20.05 23.63
CA LYS A 79 16.72 21.47 23.79
C LYS A 79 16.66 22.18 22.43
N THR A 80 15.85 23.23 22.32
CA THR A 80 15.81 24.15 21.18
C THR A 80 17.13 24.91 21.09
N VAL A 81 17.94 24.63 20.06
CA VAL A 81 19.01 25.54 19.64
C VAL A 81 18.37 26.60 18.74
N GLN A 82 18.36 27.82 19.25
CA GLN A 82 17.99 29.04 18.52
C GLN A 82 19.16 29.42 17.61
N GLY A 83 18.90 29.68 16.33
CA GLY A 83 19.84 30.34 15.41
C GLY A 83 20.19 29.52 14.16
N ASP A 84 19.86 30.07 12.99
CA ASP A 84 20.43 29.82 11.66
C ASP A 84 20.03 28.61 10.82
N SER A 85 19.19 27.70 11.32
CA SER A 85 18.63 26.64 10.46
C SER A 85 17.17 26.35 10.75
N PHE A 86 16.46 25.93 9.70
CA PHE A 86 15.02 25.72 9.66
C PHE A 86 14.74 24.24 9.45
N GLY A 87 14.11 23.58 10.43
CA GLY A 87 13.56 22.25 10.20
C GLY A 87 12.33 22.29 9.28
N PRO A 88 11.80 21.14 8.82
CA PRO A 88 10.69 21.09 7.84
C PRO A 88 9.45 21.91 8.25
N HIS A 89 9.11 21.91 9.53
CA HIS A 89 8.02 22.72 10.07
C HIS A 89 8.31 24.21 10.08
N GLN A 90 9.54 24.58 10.44
CA GLN A 90 9.97 25.97 10.52
C GLN A 90 10.08 26.56 9.12
N LEU A 91 10.61 25.81 8.16
CA LEU A 91 10.65 26.19 6.75
C LEU A 91 9.24 26.50 6.23
N ALA A 92 8.28 25.57 6.40
CA ALA A 92 6.91 25.78 5.95
C ALA A 92 6.28 27.03 6.59
N SER A 93 6.49 27.23 7.90
CA SER A 93 6.01 28.41 8.61
C SER A 93 6.65 29.71 8.11
N GLU A 94 7.96 29.70 7.85
CA GLU A 94 8.73 30.87 7.44
C GLU A 94 8.41 31.31 6.01
N LEU A 95 8.08 30.34 5.15
CA LEU A 95 7.66 30.55 3.78
C LEU A 95 6.14 30.75 3.66
N GLU A 96 5.40 30.76 4.78
CA GLU A 96 3.93 30.83 4.78
C GLU A 96 3.29 29.81 3.82
N LEU A 97 3.84 28.60 3.81
CA LEU A 97 3.36 27.46 3.06
C LEU A 97 2.70 26.46 4.01
N GLN A 98 1.67 25.79 3.52
CA GLN A 98 1.15 24.62 4.20
C GLN A 98 2.22 23.53 4.22
N ARG A 99 2.21 22.72 5.28
CA ARG A 99 3.22 21.66 5.47
C ARG A 99 3.29 20.67 4.31
N TRP A 100 2.14 20.40 3.69
CA TRP A 100 2.05 19.55 2.50
C TRP A 100 2.59 20.26 1.24
N GLN A 101 2.43 21.59 1.12
CA GLN A 101 3.02 22.36 0.02
C GLN A 101 4.54 22.32 0.11
N ALA A 102 5.12 22.57 1.29
CA ALA A 102 6.57 22.49 1.48
C ALA A 102 7.13 21.10 1.13
N GLY A 103 6.51 20.03 1.62
CA GLY A 103 6.94 18.65 1.31
C GLY A 103 6.77 18.28 -0.17
N ARG A 104 5.73 18.79 -0.85
CA ARG A 104 5.52 18.55 -2.29
C ARG A 104 6.43 19.40 -3.16
N ALA A 105 6.71 20.63 -2.75
CA ALA A 105 7.68 21.51 -3.41
C ALA A 105 9.09 20.88 -3.36
N GLU A 106 9.48 20.28 -2.24
CA GLU A 106 10.73 19.52 -2.11
C GLU A 106 10.75 18.33 -3.09
N GLN A 107 9.70 17.52 -3.14
CA GLN A 107 9.61 16.37 -4.05
C GLN A 107 9.68 16.76 -5.54
N ARG A 108 9.16 17.94 -5.89
CA ARG A 108 9.20 18.48 -7.26
C ARG A 108 10.49 19.25 -7.56
N GLY A 109 11.41 19.37 -6.60
CA GLY A 109 12.64 20.15 -6.75
C GLY A 109 12.44 21.66 -6.79
N MET A 110 11.24 22.15 -6.43
CA MET A 110 10.95 23.58 -6.29
C MET A 110 11.60 24.14 -5.01
N ILE A 111 11.64 23.33 -3.94
CA ILE A 111 12.48 23.55 -2.77
C ILE A 111 13.71 22.63 -2.91
N PRO A 112 14.94 23.17 -2.81
CA PRO A 112 16.14 22.35 -2.86
C PRO A 112 16.20 21.40 -1.65
N PRO A 113 16.96 20.30 -1.73
CA PRO A 113 17.17 19.43 -0.57
C PRO A 113 17.81 20.20 0.60
N PRO A 114 17.64 19.71 1.84
CA PRO A 114 18.30 20.27 3.03
C PRO A 114 19.82 20.44 2.83
N ASP A 115 20.34 21.64 3.07
CA ASP A 115 21.76 21.98 2.91
C ASP A 115 22.56 21.96 4.21
N VAL A 116 21.89 21.77 5.35
CA VAL A 116 22.51 21.63 6.66
C VAL A 116 22.08 20.35 7.37
N ASP A 117 22.89 19.95 8.37
CA ASP A 117 22.69 18.70 9.10
C ASP A 117 21.30 18.57 9.74
N GLY A 118 20.85 17.31 9.83
CA GLY A 118 19.58 16.98 10.48
C GLY A 118 18.33 17.24 9.63
N LYS A 119 18.47 17.25 8.29
CA LYS A 119 17.38 17.54 7.34
C LYS A 119 16.80 18.95 7.57
N ARG A 120 17.68 19.95 7.68
CA ARG A 120 17.30 21.35 7.88
C ARG A 120 17.84 22.21 6.74
N TRP A 121 17.27 23.40 6.59
CA TRP A 121 17.68 24.39 5.60
C TRP A 121 18.38 25.56 6.28
N SER A 122 19.45 26.08 5.67
CA SER A 122 20.10 27.31 6.12
C SER A 122 19.21 28.52 5.89
N ARG A 123 19.46 29.60 6.63
CA ARG A 123 18.77 30.88 6.42
C ARG A 123 18.90 31.40 4.99
N GLU A 124 20.06 31.24 4.36
CA GLU A 124 20.30 31.71 2.99
C GLU A 124 19.35 31.03 2.00
N VAL A 125 19.17 29.71 2.12
CA VAL A 125 18.21 28.98 1.30
C VAL A 125 16.78 29.46 1.55
N VAL A 126 16.41 29.69 2.81
CA VAL A 126 15.05 30.17 3.12
C VAL A 126 14.79 31.57 2.57
N GLU A 127 15.73 32.50 2.69
CA GLU A 127 15.60 33.84 2.12
C GLU A 127 15.47 33.79 0.58
N GLY A 128 16.29 32.96 -0.08
CA GLY A 128 16.16 32.76 -1.54
C GLY A 128 14.83 32.12 -1.96
N LEU A 129 14.23 31.29 -1.10
CA LEU A 129 12.92 30.70 -1.36
C LEU A 129 11.77 31.68 -1.15
N ARG A 130 11.91 32.70 -0.28
CA ARG A 130 10.85 33.69 -0.01
C ARG A 130 10.41 34.42 -1.28
N GLU A 131 11.35 34.74 -2.16
CA GLU A 131 11.06 35.40 -3.44
C GLU A 131 10.26 34.51 -4.41
N ARG A 132 10.21 33.20 -4.16
CA ARG A 132 9.56 32.18 -5.00
C ARG A 132 8.35 31.54 -4.34
N VAL A 133 7.92 32.02 -3.16
CA VAL A 133 6.81 31.41 -2.42
C VAL A 133 5.51 31.46 -3.22
N ASP A 134 5.23 32.57 -3.90
CA ASP A 134 4.00 32.71 -4.69
C ASP A 134 4.02 31.77 -5.91
N GLU A 135 5.17 31.61 -6.57
CA GLU A 135 5.39 30.62 -7.63
C GLU A 135 5.09 29.19 -7.12
N ILE A 136 5.58 28.86 -5.92
CA ILE A 136 5.36 27.55 -5.28
C ILE A 136 3.88 27.35 -4.94
N ARG A 137 3.20 28.36 -4.38
CA ARG A 137 1.76 28.25 -4.06
C ARG A 137 0.93 28.08 -5.31
N GLU A 138 1.17 28.90 -6.33
CA GLU A 138 0.45 28.81 -7.61
C GLU A 138 0.64 27.44 -8.26
N ALA A 139 1.88 26.92 -8.27
CA ALA A 139 2.18 25.63 -8.89
C ALA A 139 1.64 24.42 -8.11
N LEU A 140 1.40 24.54 -6.80
CA LEU A 140 0.92 23.45 -5.95
C LEU A 140 -0.57 23.54 -5.61
N GLY A 141 -1.17 24.72 -5.80
CA GLY A 141 -2.54 25.04 -5.45
C GLY A 141 -2.78 25.13 -3.94
N GLU A 142 -4.04 25.38 -3.59
CA GLU A 142 -4.48 25.57 -2.20
C GLU A 142 -4.96 24.27 -1.51
N HIS A 143 -5.15 23.18 -2.28
CA HIS A 143 -5.64 21.91 -1.77
C HIS A 143 -4.63 20.77 -2.01
N PRO A 144 -4.32 19.92 -1.02
CA PRO A 144 -3.36 18.81 -1.16
C PRO A 144 -3.77 17.72 -2.16
N GLY A 145 -4.95 17.83 -2.78
CA GLY A 145 -5.69 16.75 -3.41
C GLY A 145 -6.28 15.76 -2.40
N VAL A 146 -7.01 14.78 -2.91
CA VAL A 146 -7.62 13.67 -2.16
C VAL A 146 -7.14 12.33 -2.71
N GLY A 147 -6.94 11.34 -1.85
CA GLY A 147 -6.55 10.00 -2.29
C GLY A 147 -7.70 9.26 -2.96
N SER A 148 -7.42 8.14 -3.64
CA SER A 148 -8.46 7.37 -4.37
C SER A 148 -9.68 6.97 -3.55
N VAL A 149 -9.52 6.74 -2.24
CA VAL A 149 -10.65 6.37 -1.36
C VAL A 149 -11.58 7.57 -1.15
N ASP A 150 -11.03 8.74 -0.83
CA ASP A 150 -11.84 9.93 -0.59
C ASP A 150 -12.36 10.52 -1.91
N ALA A 151 -11.60 10.38 -3.01
CA ALA A 151 -12.08 10.66 -4.35
C ALA A 151 -13.30 9.80 -4.72
N ALA A 152 -13.28 8.51 -4.38
CA ALA A 152 -14.42 7.62 -4.64
C ALA A 152 -15.65 8.04 -3.82
N LYS A 153 -15.48 8.37 -2.54
CA LYS A 153 -16.58 8.91 -1.70
C LYS A 153 -17.16 10.19 -2.28
N HIS A 154 -16.30 11.10 -2.74
CA HIS A 154 -16.72 12.36 -3.36
C HIS A 154 -17.54 12.11 -4.63
N LEU A 155 -17.05 11.24 -5.52
CA LEU A 155 -17.76 10.88 -6.75
C LEU A 155 -19.08 10.14 -6.46
N ALA A 156 -19.10 9.25 -5.47
CA ALA A 156 -20.32 8.55 -5.05
C ALA A 156 -21.39 9.54 -4.56
N GLY A 157 -21.01 10.52 -3.74
CA GLY A 157 -21.94 11.56 -3.28
C GLY A 157 -22.48 12.43 -4.42
N ARG A 158 -21.66 12.70 -5.44
CA ARG A 158 -22.05 13.56 -6.58
C ARG A 158 -22.90 12.84 -7.63
N THR A 159 -22.65 11.55 -7.84
CA THR A 159 -23.29 10.75 -8.92
C THR A 159 -24.38 9.82 -8.42
N GLU A 160 -24.53 9.67 -7.09
CA GLU A 160 -25.41 8.68 -6.45
C GLU A 160 -25.09 7.22 -6.84
N LEU A 161 -23.89 6.97 -7.37
CA LEU A 161 -23.39 5.65 -7.72
C LEU A 161 -22.52 5.05 -6.61
N GLU A 162 -22.46 3.73 -6.55
CA GLU A 162 -21.50 3.02 -5.71
C GLU A 162 -20.11 3.04 -6.35
N VAL A 163 -19.40 4.16 -6.17
CA VAL A 163 -18.04 4.35 -6.69
C VAL A 163 -17.03 3.81 -5.68
N GLU A 164 -16.13 2.94 -6.15
CA GLU A 164 -15.03 2.42 -5.34
C GLU A 164 -13.67 3.01 -5.76
N ARG A 165 -12.65 2.83 -4.89
CA ARG A 165 -11.28 3.28 -5.18
C ARG A 165 -10.72 2.74 -6.50
N GLU A 166 -11.16 1.55 -6.92
CA GLU A 166 -10.69 0.90 -8.15
C GLU A 166 -11.34 1.52 -9.40
N ASP A 167 -12.52 2.12 -9.26
CA ASP A 167 -13.13 2.91 -10.33
C ASP A 167 -12.35 4.21 -10.53
N VAL A 168 -11.93 4.88 -9.46
CA VAL A 168 -11.03 6.04 -9.53
C VAL A 168 -9.70 5.69 -10.19
N ARG A 169 -9.15 4.50 -9.89
CA ARG A 169 -7.91 4.03 -10.53
C ARG A 169 -8.12 3.69 -12.01
N ALA A 170 -9.26 3.13 -12.38
CA ALA A 170 -9.60 2.89 -13.78
C ALA A 170 -9.73 4.22 -14.55
N LEU A 171 -10.47 5.18 -14.00
CA LEU A 171 -10.58 6.54 -14.54
C LEU A 171 -9.21 7.22 -14.74
N ALA A 172 -8.30 7.06 -13.77
CA ALA A 172 -6.94 7.58 -13.89
C ALA A 172 -6.11 6.82 -14.93
N GLY A 173 -6.23 5.49 -14.97
CA GLY A 173 -5.54 4.63 -15.93
C GLY A 173 -5.97 4.88 -17.38
N GLU A 174 -7.23 5.27 -17.58
CA GLU A 174 -7.81 5.66 -18.87
C GLU A 174 -7.52 7.13 -19.24
N GLY A 175 -6.87 7.88 -18.34
CA GLY A 175 -6.46 9.27 -18.57
C GLY A 175 -7.53 10.33 -18.30
N HIS A 176 -8.69 9.93 -17.76
CA HIS A 176 -9.78 10.84 -17.39
C HIS A 176 -9.50 11.59 -16.07
N LEU A 177 -8.64 11.03 -15.22
CA LEU A 177 -8.13 11.70 -14.02
C LEU A 177 -6.61 11.82 -14.07
N ARG A 178 -6.11 13.04 -13.87
CA ARG A 178 -4.68 13.30 -13.73
C ARG A 178 -4.35 13.50 -12.25
N PRO A 179 -3.42 12.72 -11.68
CA PRO A 179 -2.96 12.97 -10.32
C PRO A 179 -2.30 14.35 -10.22
N VAL A 180 -2.66 15.12 -9.20
CA VAL A 180 -2.01 16.40 -8.86
C VAL A 180 -0.77 16.22 -7.97
N GLY A 181 -0.48 14.98 -7.58
CA GLY A 181 0.70 14.58 -6.84
C GLY A 181 0.52 13.16 -6.30
N ASP A 182 1.44 12.75 -5.44
CA ASP A 182 1.29 11.52 -4.66
C ASP A 182 1.41 11.79 -3.16
N PHE A 183 0.93 10.85 -2.37
CA PHE A 183 1.13 10.79 -0.94
C PHE A 183 1.56 9.37 -0.58
N ARG A 184 2.80 9.21 -0.11
CA ARG A 184 3.40 7.90 0.19
C ARG A 184 3.35 6.95 -1.01
N GLY A 185 3.55 7.47 -2.22
CA GLY A 185 3.49 6.69 -3.46
C GLY A 185 2.08 6.41 -3.99
N TYR A 186 1.04 6.93 -3.34
CA TYR A 186 -0.34 6.82 -3.84
C TYR A 186 -0.80 8.10 -4.53
N PRO A 187 -1.40 8.04 -5.72
CA PRO A 187 -1.84 9.22 -6.44
C PRO A 187 -2.93 9.98 -5.69
N MET A 188 -2.87 11.31 -5.78
CA MET A 188 -3.81 12.26 -5.20
C MET A 188 -4.48 13.05 -6.33
N TYR A 189 -5.77 13.35 -6.21
CA TYR A 189 -6.58 13.99 -7.25
C TYR A 189 -7.16 15.31 -6.71
N SER A 190 -7.24 16.35 -7.54
CA SER A 190 -7.93 17.59 -7.15
C SER A 190 -9.44 17.39 -7.11
N LEU A 191 -10.13 18.05 -6.19
CA LEU A 191 -11.59 18.12 -6.19
C LEU A 191 -12.14 18.70 -7.49
N GLU A 192 -11.51 19.75 -8.03
CA GLU A 192 -11.91 20.35 -9.31
C GLU A 192 -11.92 19.33 -10.47
N SER A 193 -10.85 18.54 -10.63
CA SER A 193 -10.83 17.46 -11.64
C SER A 193 -11.91 16.41 -11.40
N LEU A 194 -12.22 16.09 -10.14
CA LEU A 194 -13.29 15.16 -9.80
C LEU A 194 -14.67 15.76 -10.10
N ASP A 195 -14.86 17.06 -9.86
CA ASP A 195 -16.08 17.81 -10.14
C ASP A 195 -16.29 18.07 -11.63
N ALA A 196 -15.22 18.06 -12.42
CA ALA A 196 -15.26 18.19 -13.88
C ALA A 196 -15.53 16.85 -14.60
N LEU A 197 -15.45 15.71 -13.92
CA LEU A 197 -15.73 14.41 -14.53
C LEU A 197 -17.20 14.30 -14.94
N ASP A 198 -17.43 13.82 -16.16
CA ASP A 198 -18.75 13.47 -16.67
C ASP A 198 -19.36 12.29 -15.88
N GLY A 199 -20.61 12.44 -15.45
CA GLY A 199 -21.35 11.42 -14.71
C GLY A 199 -21.57 10.15 -15.51
N GLU A 200 -21.83 10.24 -16.81
CA GLU A 200 -22.01 9.07 -17.69
C GLU A 200 -20.72 8.26 -17.82
N LEU A 201 -19.59 8.95 -17.84
CA LEU A 201 -18.28 8.31 -17.86
C LEU A 201 -18.02 7.55 -16.55
N VAL A 202 -18.34 8.16 -15.41
CA VAL A 202 -18.26 7.47 -14.10
C VAL A 202 -19.19 6.26 -14.07
N ALA A 203 -20.43 6.40 -14.56
CA ALA A 203 -21.39 5.30 -14.66
C ALA A 203 -20.88 4.15 -15.54
N GLY A 204 -20.22 4.47 -16.66
CA GLY A 204 -19.59 3.49 -17.54
C GLY A 204 -18.55 2.64 -16.81
N VAL A 205 -17.62 3.28 -16.10
CA VAL A 205 -16.55 2.58 -15.35
C VAL A 205 -17.11 1.72 -14.21
N VAL A 206 -18.08 2.24 -13.46
CA VAL A 206 -18.78 1.47 -12.42
C VAL A 206 -19.50 0.28 -13.03
N GLY A 207 -20.21 0.48 -14.14
CA GLY A 207 -20.88 -0.58 -14.89
C GLY A 207 -19.91 -1.67 -15.36
N ASP A 208 -18.72 -1.29 -15.83
CA ASP A 208 -17.67 -2.25 -16.21
C ASP A 208 -17.13 -3.04 -15.01
N ARG A 209 -16.97 -2.40 -13.84
CA ARG A 209 -16.61 -3.09 -12.60
C ARG A 209 -17.67 -4.12 -12.22
N LEU A 210 -18.95 -3.73 -12.23
CA LEU A 210 -20.06 -4.63 -11.88
C LEU A 210 -20.19 -5.80 -12.86
N ARG A 211 -20.13 -5.54 -14.18
CA ARG A 211 -20.11 -6.60 -15.20
C ARG A 211 -18.93 -7.55 -15.03
N TRP A 212 -17.75 -7.02 -14.67
CA TRP A 212 -16.59 -7.86 -14.37
C TRP A 212 -16.84 -8.72 -13.14
N LEU A 213 -17.36 -8.17 -12.05
CA LEU A 213 -17.67 -8.93 -10.83
C LEU A 213 -18.66 -10.07 -11.09
N GLU A 214 -19.67 -9.85 -11.93
CA GLU A 214 -20.67 -10.87 -12.28
C GLU A 214 -20.08 -12.04 -13.09
N ARG A 215 -19.23 -11.75 -14.08
CA ARG A 215 -18.64 -12.80 -14.94
C ARG A 215 -17.34 -13.42 -14.41
N SER A 216 -16.77 -12.87 -13.35
CA SER A 216 -15.48 -13.31 -12.82
C SER A 216 -15.62 -13.99 -11.46
N VAL A 217 -14.60 -14.76 -11.09
CA VAL A 217 -14.54 -15.54 -9.86
C VAL A 217 -13.21 -15.30 -9.15
N THR A 218 -13.20 -15.30 -7.83
CA THR A 218 -11.96 -15.33 -7.04
C THR A 218 -11.23 -16.65 -7.26
N ALA A 219 -9.93 -16.72 -6.92
CA ALA A 219 -9.19 -17.99 -6.94
C ALA A 219 -9.87 -19.09 -6.11
N LYS A 220 -10.46 -18.72 -4.97
CA LYS A 220 -11.20 -19.66 -4.10
C LYS A 220 -12.48 -20.17 -4.74
N GLU A 221 -13.27 -19.28 -5.35
CA GLU A 221 -14.48 -19.65 -6.07
C GLU A 221 -14.16 -20.49 -7.31
N ALA A 222 -13.12 -20.12 -8.06
CA ALA A 222 -12.62 -20.89 -9.19
C ALA A 222 -12.20 -22.31 -8.80
N ALA A 223 -11.45 -22.45 -7.70
CA ALA A 223 -11.08 -23.76 -7.18
C ALA A 223 -12.30 -24.58 -6.75
N ALA A 224 -13.28 -23.96 -6.09
CA ALA A 224 -14.52 -24.63 -5.70
C ALA A 224 -15.34 -25.08 -6.92
N LEU A 225 -15.43 -24.26 -7.97
CA LEU A 225 -16.11 -24.59 -9.23
C LEU A 225 -15.52 -25.84 -9.90
N LEU A 226 -14.20 -25.99 -9.84
CA LEU A 226 -13.48 -27.12 -10.41
C LEU A 226 -13.38 -28.33 -9.46
N GLY A 227 -13.88 -28.21 -8.22
CA GLY A 227 -13.71 -29.24 -7.19
C GLY A 227 -12.25 -29.44 -6.76
N TRP A 228 -11.41 -28.41 -6.89
CA TRP A 228 -9.98 -28.46 -6.59
C TRP A 228 -9.62 -27.71 -5.29
N PRO A 229 -8.50 -28.06 -4.64
CA PRO A 229 -7.88 -27.18 -3.66
C PRO A 229 -7.40 -25.85 -4.29
N ALA A 230 -7.47 -24.73 -3.56
CA ALA A 230 -7.10 -23.40 -4.05
C ALA A 230 -5.68 -23.33 -4.63
N GLY A 231 -4.68 -23.89 -3.94
CA GLY A 231 -3.30 -23.91 -4.43
C GLY A 231 -3.13 -24.73 -5.71
N ARG A 232 -3.92 -25.81 -5.90
CA ARG A 232 -3.93 -26.58 -7.16
C ARG A 232 -4.46 -25.73 -8.30
N PHE A 233 -5.55 -24.97 -8.07
CA PHE A 233 -6.07 -24.04 -9.06
C PHE A 233 -5.03 -23.00 -9.43
N GLU A 234 -4.41 -22.30 -8.47
CA GLU A 234 -3.44 -21.23 -8.76
C GLU A 234 -2.25 -21.73 -9.60
N VAL A 235 -1.66 -22.87 -9.22
CA VAL A 235 -0.56 -23.47 -9.99
C VAL A 235 -1.01 -23.91 -11.39
N THR A 236 -2.22 -24.42 -11.53
CA THR A 236 -2.75 -24.85 -12.83
C THR A 236 -3.09 -23.65 -13.71
N ALA A 237 -3.68 -22.60 -13.13
CA ALA A 237 -3.97 -21.34 -13.80
C ALA A 237 -2.68 -20.73 -14.35
N GLU A 238 -1.65 -20.58 -13.53
CA GLU A 238 -0.34 -20.05 -13.95
C GLU A 238 0.28 -20.87 -15.08
N ARG A 239 0.29 -22.21 -14.96
CA ARG A 239 0.83 -23.11 -15.99
C ARG A 239 0.09 -23.05 -17.32
N ASN A 240 -1.20 -22.73 -17.29
CA ASN A 240 -2.01 -22.55 -18.49
C ASN A 240 -2.07 -21.08 -18.95
N GLY A 241 -1.24 -20.20 -18.38
CA GLY A 241 -1.18 -18.78 -18.76
C GLY A 241 -2.40 -17.97 -18.33
N LEU A 242 -3.22 -18.50 -17.43
CA LEU A 242 -4.39 -17.81 -16.91
C LEU A 242 -3.96 -16.82 -15.81
N THR A 243 -3.99 -15.53 -16.15
CA THR A 243 -3.64 -14.44 -15.22
C THR A 243 -4.89 -13.85 -14.57
N PRO A 244 -4.84 -13.49 -13.28
CA PRO A 244 -5.93 -12.75 -12.65
C PRO A 244 -6.07 -11.37 -13.30
N GLY A 245 -7.31 -10.97 -13.55
CA GLY A 245 -7.69 -9.63 -14.00
C GLY A 245 -7.91 -8.66 -12.84
N ARG A 246 -8.81 -7.69 -13.04
CA ARG A 246 -9.16 -6.68 -12.02
C ARG A 246 -9.59 -7.37 -10.72
N LEU A 247 -9.19 -6.79 -9.59
CA LEU A 247 -9.51 -7.29 -8.23
C LEU A 247 -8.97 -8.69 -7.91
N GLY A 248 -7.97 -9.18 -8.66
CA GLY A 248 -7.42 -10.52 -8.44
C GLY A 248 -8.38 -11.64 -8.83
N ARG A 249 -9.38 -11.35 -9.67
CA ARG A 249 -10.41 -12.30 -10.12
C ARG A 249 -10.07 -12.88 -11.50
N PHE A 250 -10.60 -14.05 -11.80
CA PHE A 250 -10.41 -14.77 -13.05
C PHE A 250 -11.72 -14.77 -13.84
N ASP A 251 -11.64 -14.70 -15.17
CA ASP A 251 -12.81 -14.86 -16.02
C ASP A 251 -13.37 -16.28 -15.84
N ARG A 252 -14.67 -16.41 -15.54
CA ARG A 252 -15.28 -17.71 -15.23
C ARG A 252 -15.18 -18.67 -16.42
N ILE A 253 -15.39 -18.19 -17.64
CA ILE A 253 -15.36 -19.05 -18.84
C ILE A 253 -13.94 -19.59 -19.03
N ALA A 254 -12.93 -18.76 -18.79
CA ALA A 254 -11.54 -19.18 -18.88
C ALA A 254 -11.17 -20.20 -17.79
N VAL A 255 -11.73 -20.07 -16.58
CA VAL A 255 -11.58 -21.06 -15.49
C VAL A 255 -12.22 -22.40 -15.86
N GLU A 256 -13.46 -22.38 -16.35
CA GLU A 256 -14.19 -23.60 -16.76
C GLU A 256 -13.54 -24.31 -17.95
N GLY A 257 -12.81 -23.56 -18.80
CA GLY A 257 -12.03 -24.11 -19.90
C GLY A 257 -10.70 -24.75 -19.51
N LEU A 258 -10.32 -24.75 -18.23
CA LEU A 258 -9.09 -25.41 -17.78
C LEU A 258 -9.20 -26.93 -17.97
N PRO A 259 -8.18 -27.59 -18.55
CA PRO A 259 -8.25 -29.03 -18.79
C PRO A 259 -8.29 -29.79 -17.46
N GLU A 260 -9.31 -30.63 -17.27
CA GLU A 260 -9.26 -31.70 -16.28
C GLU A 260 -8.12 -32.63 -16.67
N ARG A 261 -7.08 -32.70 -15.85
CA ARG A 261 -6.06 -33.71 -16.09
C ARG A 261 -6.47 -35.03 -15.46
N ASP A 262 -6.90 -35.96 -16.31
CA ASP A 262 -6.80 -37.40 -16.08
C ASP A 262 -5.35 -37.78 -15.71
N GLY A 263 -5.20 -38.44 -14.57
CA GLY A 263 -3.87 -38.64 -13.98
C GLY A 263 -3.78 -39.63 -12.82
N VAL A 264 -4.71 -40.58 -12.67
CA VAL A 264 -4.37 -41.91 -12.14
C VAL A 264 -4.96 -42.94 -13.08
N ARG A 265 -4.21 -43.29 -14.14
CA ARG A 265 -4.29 -44.65 -14.67
C ARG A 265 -3.79 -45.55 -13.54
N ARG A 266 -4.69 -46.22 -12.83
CA ARG A 266 -4.35 -47.44 -12.09
C ARG A 266 -3.99 -48.46 -13.16
N ALA A 267 -2.69 -48.60 -13.42
CA ALA A 267 -2.16 -49.86 -13.87
C ALA A 267 -2.13 -50.77 -12.64
N GLU A 268 -3.11 -51.66 -12.56
CA GLU A 268 -3.05 -53.06 -12.10
C GLU A 268 -4.46 -53.64 -12.02
#